data_AF-A0A5E5Q8Z7-F1
#
_entry.id   AF-A0A5E5Q8Z7-F1
#
_cell.length_a   1.000
_cell.length_b   1.000
_cell.length_c   1.000
_cell.angle_alpha   90.00
_cell.angle_beta   90.00
_cell.angle_gamma   90.00
#
_symmetry.space_group_name_H-M   'P 1'
#
loop_
_entity.id
_entity.type
_entity.pdbx_description
1 polymer ?
#
loop_
_entity_poly.entity_id
_entity_poly.type
_entity_poly.pdbx_seq_one_letter_code
_entity_poly.pdbx_strand_id
1 'polypeptide(L)'
;SIRKLSDKVEADKTPPEISTKEAVKKGETGNDLSKKEKRDLVLLIEYEGEPGRLIFKNTLEYGKVIIKTRQGETKEVHASQIKVLGIEED
;
A
#
# COMPACT_ATOMS: atom_id res chain seq x y z
N SER A 1 -53.08 1.12 -32.36
CA SER A 1 -53.31 -0.34 -32.32
C SER A 1 -52.35 -1.05 -33.24
N ILE A 2 -51.38 -1.82 -32.72
CA ILE A 2 -50.70 -3.08 -33.17
C ILE A 2 -49.39 -3.16 -32.35
N ARG A 3 -49.37 -3.80 -31.17
CA ARG A 3 -49.06 -5.21 -30.87
C ARG A 3 -47.65 -5.68 -31.32
N LYS A 4 -46.80 -5.90 -30.31
CA LYS A 4 -45.86 -7.01 -30.07
C LYS A 4 -44.92 -7.45 -31.20
N LEU A 5 -43.64 -7.60 -30.88
CA LEU A 5 -43.04 -8.93 -30.64
C LEU A 5 -41.61 -8.78 -30.08
N SER A 6 -41.35 -9.60 -29.08
CA SER A 6 -40.10 -9.76 -28.37
C SER A 6 -39.32 -10.90 -29.02
N ASP A 7 -38.08 -10.66 -29.40
CA ASP A 7 -37.09 -11.71 -29.68
C ASP A 7 -35.98 -11.54 -28.64
N LYS A 8 -35.99 -12.34 -27.55
CA LYS A 8 -35.30 -13.63 -27.45
C LYS A 8 -33.87 -13.58 -27.99
N VAL A 9 -32.93 -13.21 -27.13
CA VAL A 9 -31.57 -13.76 -27.18
C VAL A 9 -31.23 -14.27 -25.78
N GLU A 10 -31.67 -15.50 -25.54
CA GLU A 10 -31.27 -16.34 -24.42
C GLU A 10 -29.87 -16.84 -24.76
N ALA A 11 -28.84 -16.18 -24.22
CA ALA A 11 -27.47 -16.67 -24.30
C ALA A 11 -27.21 -17.52 -23.04
N ASP A 12 -27.68 -18.76 -23.10
CA ASP A 12 -27.20 -19.85 -22.27
C ASP A 12 -25.70 -20.05 -22.55
N LYS A 13 -24.84 -19.60 -21.63
CA LYS A 13 -23.45 -20.08 -21.48
C LYS A 13 -23.08 -20.05 -20.00
N THR A 14 -23.20 -21.21 -19.39
CA THR A 14 -22.69 -21.63 -18.09
C THR A 14 -21.33 -20.99 -17.77
N PRO A 15 -21.08 -20.48 -16.56
CA PRO A 15 -19.72 -20.16 -16.14
C PRO A 15 -18.90 -21.45 -16.10
N PRO A 16 -17.67 -21.50 -16.67
CA PRO A 16 -16.82 -22.66 -16.51
C PRO A 16 -16.41 -22.78 -15.03
N GLU A 17 -16.77 -23.90 -14.42
CA GLU A 17 -16.32 -24.33 -13.10
C GLU A 17 -14.83 -24.69 -13.20
N ILE A 18 -13.93 -23.77 -12.82
CA ILE A 18 -12.50 -24.07 -12.73
C ILE A 18 -12.26 -24.74 -11.38
N SER A 19 -12.53 -26.05 -11.34
CA SER A 19 -12.08 -26.95 -10.30
C SER A 19 -10.71 -27.49 -10.70
N THR A 20 -9.63 -26.89 -10.18
CA THR A 20 -8.28 -27.47 -10.21
C THR A 20 -7.73 -27.52 -8.79
N LYS A 21 -8.03 -28.63 -8.10
CA LYS A 21 -7.21 -29.11 -6.99
C LYS A 21 -5.91 -29.65 -7.59
N GLU A 22 -4.82 -28.89 -7.54
CA GLU A 22 -3.48 -29.46 -7.75
C GLU A 22 -2.45 -28.92 -6.76
N ALA A 23 -2.07 -29.84 -5.87
CA ALA A 23 -0.73 -30.10 -5.36
C ALA A 23 0.17 -28.92 -4.96
N VAL A 24 0.27 -28.75 -3.64
CA VAL A 24 1.42 -28.14 -2.96
C VAL A 24 2.68 -28.92 -3.35
N LYS A 25 3.46 -28.39 -4.29
CA LYS A 25 4.82 -28.85 -4.56
C LYS A 25 5.78 -27.97 -3.76
N LYS A 26 6.16 -28.47 -2.58
CA LYS A 26 7.25 -27.94 -1.76
C LYS A 26 8.56 -28.16 -2.50
N GLY A 27 9.03 -27.13 -3.22
CA GLY A 27 10.28 -27.12 -3.95
C GLY A 27 11.07 -25.88 -3.58
N GLU A 28 12.06 -26.09 -2.72
CA GLU A 28 13.35 -25.41 -2.66
C GLU A 28 13.46 -24.04 -3.36
N THR A 29 13.59 -22.98 -2.56
CA THR A 29 14.32 -21.79 -3.01
C THR A 29 15.20 -21.36 -1.86
N GLY A 30 16.48 -21.69 -1.97
CA GLY A 30 17.50 -21.09 -1.15
C GLY A 30 17.40 -19.58 -1.28
N ASN A 31 17.25 -18.90 -0.16
CA ASN A 31 17.70 -17.53 -0.06
C ASN A 31 18.46 -17.47 1.25
N ASP A 32 19.76 -17.69 1.12
CA ASP A 32 20.75 -17.21 2.08
C ASP A 32 20.55 -15.70 2.12
N LEU A 33 19.61 -15.26 2.98
CA LEU A 33 19.37 -13.86 3.29
C LEU A 33 20.58 -13.43 4.11
N SER A 34 21.67 -13.22 3.38
CA SER A 34 22.77 -12.32 3.67
C SER A 34 22.23 -11.21 4.56
N LYS A 35 22.84 -10.99 5.73
CA LYS A 35 22.59 -9.86 6.62
C LYS A 35 22.41 -8.58 5.80
N LYS A 36 21.17 -8.27 5.41
CA LYS A 36 20.81 -6.96 4.89
C LYS A 36 20.86 -6.08 6.12
N GLU A 37 21.93 -5.29 6.23
CA GLU A 37 21.89 -4.08 7.03
C GLU A 37 20.59 -3.38 6.65
N LYS A 38 19.64 -3.33 7.59
CA LYS A 38 18.36 -2.66 7.38
C LYS A 38 18.68 -1.18 7.43
N ARG A 39 19.09 -0.63 6.30
CA ARG A 39 19.11 0.82 6.09
C ARG A 39 17.67 1.23 5.95
N ASP A 40 17.15 1.88 6.98
CA ASP A 40 15.81 2.41 6.94
C ASP A 40 15.87 3.79 6.28
N LEU A 41 15.08 3.99 5.22
CA LEU A 41 14.97 5.29 4.57
C LEU A 41 14.11 6.20 5.43
N VAL A 42 14.65 7.36 5.79
CA VAL A 42 13.97 8.37 6.59
C VAL A 42 13.80 9.63 5.74
N LEU A 43 12.58 10.17 5.66
CA LEU A 43 12.37 11.47 5.03
C LEU A 43 12.58 12.58 6.06
N LEU A 44 13.46 13.50 5.74
CA LEU A 44 13.56 14.78 6.43
C LEU A 44 12.40 15.67 6.00
N ILE A 45 11.71 16.23 6.97
CA ILE A 45 10.56 17.10 6.75
C ILE A 45 10.63 18.36 7.62
N GLU A 46 9.87 19.38 7.23
CA GLU A 46 9.54 20.54 8.04
C GLU A 46 8.03 20.52 8.32
N TYR A 47 7.65 20.65 9.58
CA TYR A 47 6.26 20.73 10.03
C TYR A 47 6.13 21.94 10.95
N GLU A 48 5.26 22.88 10.61
CA GLU A 48 5.06 24.14 11.37
C GLU A 48 6.36 24.95 11.61
N GLY A 49 7.32 24.85 10.69
CA GLY A 49 8.63 25.53 10.79
C GLY A 49 9.68 24.78 11.60
N GLU A 50 9.35 23.62 12.16
CA GLU A 50 10.28 22.79 12.92
C GLU A 50 10.76 21.58 12.08
N PRO A 51 12.06 21.25 12.09
CA PRO A 51 12.57 20.07 11.41
C PRO A 51 12.15 18.77 12.11
N GLY A 52 11.87 17.75 11.32
CA GLY A 52 11.46 16.44 11.80
C GLY A 52 11.78 15.31 10.81
N ARG A 53 11.40 14.10 11.22
CA ARG A 53 11.55 12.86 10.45
C ARG A 53 10.17 12.27 10.18
N LEU A 54 9.89 11.90 8.93
CA LEU A 54 8.69 11.14 8.59
C LEU A 54 8.91 9.67 8.93
N ILE A 55 7.93 9.07 9.60
CA ILE A 55 7.88 7.64 9.86
C ILE A 55 6.74 7.09 9.01
N PHE A 56 7.08 6.30 7.98
CA PHE A 56 6.08 5.55 7.20
C PHE A 56 5.53 4.40 8.02
N LYS A 57 4.74 4.72 9.04
CA LYS A 57 3.88 3.75 9.69
C LYS A 57 2.56 3.75 8.92
N ASN A 58 2.10 2.57 8.56
CA ASN A 58 0.87 2.36 7.79
C ASN A 58 -0.31 3.05 8.50
N THR A 59 -0.68 4.25 8.04
CA THR A 59 -1.82 5.00 8.56
C THR A 59 -3.08 4.42 7.93
N LEU A 60 -4.15 4.30 8.73
CA LEU A 60 -5.42 3.74 8.25
C LEU A 60 -6.22 4.72 7.39
N GLU A 61 -5.84 6.00 7.42
CA GLU A 61 -6.56 7.10 6.79
C GLU A 61 -5.70 7.74 5.69
N TYR A 62 -6.32 7.96 4.52
CA TYR A 62 -5.65 8.55 3.37
C TYR A 62 -5.10 9.94 3.69
N GLY A 63 -3.86 10.19 3.30
CA GLY A 63 -3.22 11.50 3.47
C GLY A 63 -2.71 11.78 4.88
N LYS A 64 -2.93 10.91 5.87
CA LYS A 64 -2.29 11.06 7.19
C LYS A 64 -0.94 10.35 7.24
N VAL A 65 -0.01 10.93 7.98
CA VAL A 65 1.33 10.40 8.18
C VAL A 65 1.77 10.60 9.61
N ILE A 66 2.65 9.72 10.09
CA ILE A 66 3.26 9.87 11.40
C ILE A 66 4.61 10.57 11.24
N ILE A 67 4.82 11.63 12.00
CA ILE A 67 6.08 12.35 12.05
C ILE A 67 6.69 12.25 13.44
N LYS A 68 8.01 12.33 13.51
CA LYS A 68 8.75 12.51 14.74
C LYS A 68 9.47 13.84 14.69
N THR A 69 9.08 14.75 15.59
CA THR A 69 9.73 16.06 15.70
C THR A 69 11.13 15.91 16.28
N ARG A 70 11.98 16.95 16.13
CA ARG A 70 13.31 16.97 16.75
C ARG A 70 13.29 16.79 18.28
N GLN A 71 12.19 17.18 18.93
CA GLN A 71 11.98 17.01 20.37
C GLN A 71 11.68 15.55 20.76
N GLY A 72 11.58 14.64 19.78
CA GLY A 72 11.29 13.23 19.99
C GLY A 72 9.80 12.90 20.10
N GLU A 73 8.93 13.91 20.03
CA GLU A 73 7.48 13.72 20.01
C GLU A 73 7.04 13.06 18.71
N THR A 74 6.09 12.13 18.81
CA THR A 74 5.48 11.49 17.64
C THR A 74 4.07 12.06 17.45
N LYS A 75 3.75 12.55 16.25
CA LYS A 75 2.46 13.18 15.94
C LYS A 75 1.90 12.61 14.64
N GLU A 76 0.58 12.45 14.57
CA GLU A 76 -0.11 12.15 13.32
C GLU A 76 -0.59 13.47 12.71
N VAL A 77 -0.18 13.72 11.46
CA VAL A 77 -0.45 14.97 10.75
C VAL A 77 -0.90 14.66 9.33
N HIS A 78 -1.54 15.62 8.66
CA HIS A 78 -1.86 15.46 7.25
C HIS A 78 -0.60 15.74 6.38
N ALA A 79 -0.38 14.93 5.35
CA ALA A 79 0.78 15.01 4.47
C ALA A 79 0.87 16.36 3.74
N SER A 80 -0.24 17.07 3.58
CA SER A 80 -0.24 18.43 3.01
C SER A 80 0.33 19.50 3.95
N GLN A 81 0.47 19.21 5.25
CA GLN A 81 1.00 20.14 6.24
C GLN A 81 2.52 20.03 6.41
N ILE A 82 3.14 19.01 5.79
CA ILE A 82 4.58 18.78 5.86
C ILE A 82 5.24 19.19 4.56
N LYS A 83 6.46 19.72 4.67
CA LYS A 83 7.33 19.99 3.54
C LYS A 83 8.49 19.01 3.56
N VAL A 84 8.64 18.22 2.50
CA VAL A 84 9.76 17.27 2.38
C VAL A 84 11.04 18.05 2.06
N LEU A 85 12.07 17.87 2.87
CA LEU A 85 13.37 18.50 2.72
C LEU A 85 14.38 17.57 2.03
N GLY A 86 14.28 16.26 2.26
CA GLY A 86 15.21 15.28 1.71
C GLY A 86 14.93 13.86 2.18
N ILE A 87 15.76 12.93 1.72
CA ILE A 87 15.74 11.52 2.11
C ILE A 87 17.13 11.16 2.62
N GLU A 88 17.20 10.50 3.77
CA GLU A 88 18.43 10.00 4.39
C GLU A 88 18.34 8.48 4.59
N GLU A 89 19.49 7.82 4.63
CA GLU A 89 19.64 6.44 5.11
C GLU A 89 20.04 6.51 6.60
N ASP A 90 19.26 5.89 7.50
CA ASP A 90 19.61 5.70 8.92
C ASP A 90 20.43 4.41 9.12
#